data_AF-A0A965QDV0-F1
#
_entry.id   AF-A0A965QDV0-F1
#
_cell.length_a   1.000
_cell.length_b   1.000
_cell.length_c   1.000
_cell.angle_alpha   90.00
_cell.angle_beta   90.00
_cell.angle_gamma   90.00
#
_symmetry.space_group_name_H-M   'P 1'
#
loop_
_entity.id
_entity.type
_entity.pdbx_description
1 polymer ?
#
loop_
_entity_poly.entity_id
_entity_poly.type
_entity_poly.pdbx_seq_one_letter_code
_entity_poly.pdbx_strand_id
1 'polypeptide(L)'
;MSQTGVVTAIAPGTAVITAAVGSVNGNQTVTVNANPAITINEVESNGGTPGDWVELYNPTTTAVDISNWGFRDNDTTHTIYKIPAGTTIAAGGYYLLEEAQFGFGLGAADDARLYNAFNTTVEVYSWTAHAATTYGRCAGQTGLITTTISTKGAANDCSLPLRINEVESSGGTPGDWIELYNFGSSPISIGGYTLLDNDDTHIPYAIPAGTTIAAGGYYVADEASFVFGLGAADAVRLFSPTGTLVESYSWTTHAVVTYGRCPDGTGAFTSTSASTKGTANTCGGITPAPTTTPWPGLDDVVTIDGTSVFTQNLSGLMYEPAAGGTPAVLWGARNGPGSIFRLIFDGTIWTP
;
A
#
# COMPACT_ATOMS: atom_id res chain seq x y z
N MET A 1 25.55 33.12 42.71
CA MET A 1 25.29 31.70 42.40
C MET A 1 24.29 31.66 41.26
N SER A 2 24.62 31.04 40.13
CA SER A 2 23.63 30.75 39.09
C SER A 2 22.88 29.49 39.50
N GLN A 3 21.54 29.56 39.59
CA GLN A 3 20.70 28.37 39.69
C GLN A 3 20.09 28.12 38.31
N THR A 4 20.36 26.94 37.75
CA THR A 4 19.69 26.43 36.55
C THR A 4 18.60 25.45 36.97
N GLY A 5 17.39 25.63 36.45
CA GLY A 5 16.25 24.74 36.62
C GLY A 5 15.61 24.40 35.26
N VAL A 6 14.93 23.26 35.19
CA VAL A 6 14.19 22.82 33.99
C VAL A 6 12.71 23.09 34.21
N VAL A 7 12.05 23.74 33.26
CA VAL A 7 10.60 23.91 33.23
C VAL A 7 10.03 23.03 32.12
N THR A 8 9.21 22.04 32.51
CA THR A 8 8.55 21.14 31.56
C THR A 8 7.14 21.62 31.29
N ALA A 9 6.82 21.90 30.03
CA ALA A 9 5.46 22.18 29.61
C ALA A 9 4.66 20.89 29.51
N ILE A 10 3.45 20.87 30.09
CA ILE A 10 2.53 19.72 30.05
C ILE A 10 1.40 19.88 29.04
N ALA A 11 1.23 21.08 28.49
CA ALA A 11 0.24 21.40 27.47
C ALA A 11 0.65 22.68 26.70
N PRO A 12 0.07 22.92 25.52
CA PRO A 12 0.14 24.20 24.85
C PRO A 12 -0.40 25.33 25.71
N GLY A 13 0.24 26.48 25.67
CA GLY A 13 -0.14 27.65 26.44
C GLY A 13 0.98 28.67 26.54
N THR A 14 0.68 29.82 27.14
CA THR A 14 1.69 30.84 27.46
C THR A 14 1.85 30.92 28.97
N ALA A 15 3.09 30.87 29.44
CA ALA A 15 3.45 31.03 30.83
C ALA A 15 4.50 32.14 30.97
N VAL A 16 4.44 32.89 32.06
CA VAL A 16 5.50 33.84 32.44
C VAL A 16 6.34 33.19 33.52
N ILE A 17 7.62 32.99 33.23
CA ILE A 17 8.61 32.55 34.21
C ILE A 17 9.17 33.82 34.86
N THR A 18 9.03 33.91 36.18
CA THR A 18 9.56 35.02 36.98
C THR A 18 10.75 34.53 37.80
N ALA A 19 11.90 35.17 37.63
CA ALA A 19 13.06 35.02 38.48
C ALA A 19 13.17 36.23 39.41
N ALA A 20 13.30 36.02 40.72
CA ALA A 20 13.37 37.08 41.71
C ALA A 20 14.67 37.01 42.53
N VAL A 21 15.32 38.16 42.75
CA VAL A 21 16.44 38.33 43.69
C VAL A 21 16.18 39.57 44.54
N GLY A 22 15.81 39.37 45.81
CA GLY A 22 15.38 40.47 46.68
C GLY A 22 14.12 41.15 46.14
N SER A 23 14.20 42.46 45.87
CA SER A 23 13.11 43.25 45.26
C SER A 23 13.16 43.32 43.72
N VAL A 24 14.15 42.68 43.09
CA VAL A 24 14.33 42.71 41.63
C VAL A 24 13.70 41.47 41.02
N ASN A 25 12.79 41.67 40.07
CA ASN A 25 12.15 40.61 39.29
C ASN A 25 12.56 40.71 37.82
N GLY A 26 12.91 39.57 37.22
CA GLY A 26 13.05 39.39 35.78
C GLY A 26 11.98 38.42 35.28
N ASN A 27 11.23 38.82 34.25
CA ASN A 27 10.17 38.02 33.68
C ASN A 27 10.56 37.57 32.27
N GLN A 28 10.33 36.30 31.96
CA GLN A 28 10.45 35.75 30.61
C GLN A 28 9.12 35.11 30.23
N THR A 29 8.55 35.52 29.10
CA THR A 29 7.37 34.83 28.55
C THR A 29 7.83 33.62 27.76
N VAL A 30 7.21 32.47 28.02
CA VAL A 30 7.39 31.22 27.29
C VAL A 30 6.05 30.82 26.71
N THR A 31 6.00 30.67 25.39
CA THR A 31 4.81 30.18 24.68
C THR A 31 5.12 28.80 24.14
N VAL A 32 4.28 27.84 24.50
CA VAL A 32 4.26 26.48 24.02
C VAL A 32 3.09 26.39 23.05
N ASN A 33 3.38 26.31 21.76
CA ASN A 33 2.32 26.15 20.77
C ASN A 33 1.82 24.72 20.77
N ALA A 34 0.55 24.52 20.41
CA ALA A 34 0.08 23.19 20.03
C ALA A 34 0.94 22.72 18.87
N ASN A 35 1.32 21.44 18.85
CA ASN A 35 1.96 20.90 17.67
C ASN A 35 1.03 21.18 16.48
N PRO A 36 1.53 21.82 15.41
CA PRO A 36 0.73 21.94 14.21
C PRO A 36 0.34 20.53 13.75
N ALA A 37 -0.86 20.41 13.19
CA ALA A 37 -1.49 19.13 12.87
C ALA A 37 -0.83 18.41 11.68
N ILE A 38 0.49 18.45 11.57
CA ILE A 38 1.23 17.62 10.61
C ILE A 38 1.04 16.17 11.00
N THR A 39 0.66 15.37 10.01
CA THR A 39 0.39 13.95 10.17
C THR A 39 1.30 13.13 9.27
N ILE A 40 1.63 11.92 9.70
CA ILE A 40 2.16 10.87 8.82
C ILE A 40 1.07 10.51 7.81
N ASN A 41 1.35 10.66 6.53
CA ASN A 41 0.40 10.50 5.43
C ASN A 41 0.53 9.17 4.72
N GLU A 42 1.74 8.79 4.34
CA GLU A 42 2.01 7.55 3.61
C GLU A 42 3.38 6.99 4.03
N VAL A 43 3.50 5.67 4.13
CA VAL A 43 4.72 4.95 4.52
C VAL A 43 4.97 3.79 3.56
N GLU A 44 6.15 3.78 2.95
CA GLU A 44 6.73 2.63 2.28
C GLU A 44 7.85 2.08 3.16
N SER A 45 7.78 0.80 3.48
CA SER A 45 8.73 0.16 4.39
C SER A 45 9.38 -1.09 3.80
N ASN A 46 9.13 -1.44 2.55
CA ASN A 46 9.58 -2.70 1.97
C ASN A 46 10.60 -2.51 0.84
N GLY A 47 11.50 -1.54 0.97
CA GLY A 47 12.53 -1.29 -0.03
C GLY A 47 11.97 -0.67 -1.30
N GLY A 48 11.24 0.43 -1.17
CA GLY A 48 10.86 1.26 -2.31
C GLY A 48 12.06 1.64 -3.18
N THR A 49 11.85 2.09 -4.42
CA THR A 49 12.96 2.67 -5.22
C THR A 49 13.00 4.19 -4.96
N PRO A 50 14.07 4.76 -4.37
CA PRO A 50 15.39 4.17 -4.07
C PRO A 50 15.58 3.61 -2.65
N GLY A 51 14.62 3.74 -1.75
CA GLY A 51 14.61 3.10 -0.42
C GLY A 51 13.25 3.28 0.26
N ASP A 52 13.20 3.01 1.56
CA ASP A 52 12.04 3.29 2.40
C ASP A 52 11.78 4.78 2.51
N TRP A 53 10.53 5.16 2.75
CA TRP A 53 10.18 6.56 2.91
C TRP A 53 8.91 6.77 3.74
N VAL A 54 8.84 7.95 4.35
CA VAL A 54 7.67 8.44 5.08
C VAL A 54 7.26 9.80 4.51
N GLU A 55 6.00 9.95 4.17
CA GLU A 55 5.43 11.22 3.77
C GLU A 55 4.68 11.88 4.93
N LEU A 56 4.90 13.18 5.11
CA LEU A 56 4.16 14.03 6.01
C LEU A 56 3.16 14.87 5.22
N TYR A 57 1.98 15.10 5.79
CA TYR A 57 0.94 15.96 5.22
C TYR A 57 0.59 17.10 6.14
N ASN A 58 0.38 18.29 5.56
CA ASN A 58 -0.17 19.45 6.25
C ASN A 58 -1.68 19.61 5.96
N PRO A 59 -2.58 19.12 6.84
CA PRO A 59 -4.03 19.28 6.68
C PRO A 59 -4.53 20.70 6.98
N THR A 60 -3.67 21.61 7.43
CA THR A 60 -4.08 22.96 7.80
C THR A 60 -4.26 23.87 6.58
N THR A 61 -4.90 25.01 6.78
CA THR A 61 -5.12 26.03 5.75
C THR A 61 -3.96 27.00 5.58
N THR A 62 -2.86 26.81 6.33
CA THR A 62 -1.67 27.68 6.30
C THR A 62 -0.40 26.87 6.18
N ALA A 63 0.67 27.47 5.68
CA ALA A 63 1.98 26.81 5.70
C ALA A 63 2.45 26.56 7.14
N VAL A 64 3.09 25.42 7.38
CA VAL A 64 3.61 25.01 8.68
C VAL A 64 5.13 24.86 8.59
N ASP A 65 5.84 25.49 9.52
CA ASP A 65 7.28 25.31 9.69
C ASP A 65 7.60 24.02 10.46
N ILE A 66 8.36 23.14 9.83
CA ILE A 66 8.83 21.86 10.37
C ILE A 66 10.35 21.82 10.56
N SER A 67 10.98 22.99 10.59
CA SER A 67 12.42 23.12 10.85
C SER A 67 12.83 22.42 12.15
N ASN A 68 13.87 21.60 12.08
CA ASN A 68 14.44 20.85 13.21
C ASN A 68 13.49 19.83 13.86
N TRP A 69 12.35 19.53 13.22
CA TRP A 69 11.53 18.38 13.60
C TRP A 69 12.33 17.09 13.46
N GLY A 70 11.94 16.10 14.25
CA GLY A 70 12.63 14.82 14.35
C GLY A 70 11.87 13.69 13.67
N PHE A 71 12.60 12.73 13.09
CA PHE A 71 12.05 11.45 12.66
C PHE A 71 12.93 10.30 13.18
N ARG A 72 12.28 9.22 13.62
CA ARG A 72 12.94 7.95 14.00
C ARG A 72 11.96 6.80 13.89
N ASP A 73 12.50 5.59 13.73
CA ASP A 73 11.80 4.33 13.83
C ASP A 73 11.58 3.86 15.29
N ASN A 74 11.30 2.56 15.45
CA ASN A 74 11.10 1.98 16.76
C ASN A 74 12.40 1.82 17.59
N ASP A 75 13.56 1.73 16.93
CA ASP A 75 14.86 1.55 17.55
C ASP A 75 15.37 2.83 18.22
N THR A 76 15.55 2.75 19.54
CA THR A 76 16.01 3.91 20.32
C THR A 76 17.50 4.21 20.19
N THR A 77 18.27 3.30 19.61
CA THR A 77 19.70 3.45 19.33
C THR A 77 19.96 4.28 18.07
N HIS A 78 18.99 4.35 17.14
CA HIS A 78 19.05 5.27 16.02
C HIS A 78 19.01 6.72 16.50
N THR A 79 19.87 7.54 15.87
CA THR A 79 19.87 8.99 16.08
C THR A 79 18.61 9.57 15.43
N ILE A 80 17.91 10.46 16.14
CA ILE A 80 16.77 11.17 15.57
C ILE A 80 17.25 12.00 14.37
N TYR A 81 16.77 11.67 13.18
CA TYR A 81 16.99 12.47 11.99
C TYR A 81 16.34 13.84 12.17
N LYS A 82 17.06 14.91 11.82
CA LYS A 82 16.58 16.29 11.95
C LYS A 82 16.26 16.87 10.58
N ILE A 83 15.01 17.28 10.41
CA ILE A 83 14.55 17.98 9.21
C ILE A 83 15.32 19.31 9.11
N PRO A 84 15.90 19.65 7.93
CA PRO A 84 16.69 20.86 7.75
C PRO A 84 15.97 22.14 8.19
N ALA A 85 16.74 23.10 8.71
CA ALA A 85 16.22 24.41 9.05
C ALA A 85 15.72 25.15 7.79
N GLY A 86 14.62 25.91 7.93
CA GLY A 86 13.95 26.60 6.82
C GLY A 86 12.91 25.76 6.08
N THR A 87 12.64 24.54 6.52
CA THR A 87 11.68 23.64 5.87
C THR A 87 10.25 23.99 6.27
N THR A 88 9.41 24.26 5.28
CA THR A 88 7.97 24.51 5.48
C THR A 88 7.15 23.60 4.58
N ILE A 89 6.01 23.12 5.09
CA ILE A 89 4.99 22.43 4.29
C ILE A 89 3.87 23.42 3.99
N ALA A 90 3.57 23.66 2.72
CA ALA A 90 2.43 24.51 2.33
C ALA A 90 1.09 23.94 2.85
N ALA A 91 0.04 24.76 2.88
CA ALA A 91 -1.31 24.29 3.17
C ALA A 91 -1.73 23.18 2.18
N GLY A 92 -2.17 22.02 2.68
CA GLY A 92 -2.46 20.85 1.85
C GLY A 92 -1.23 20.24 1.17
N GLY A 93 -0.02 20.65 1.55
CA GLY A 93 1.23 20.17 0.97
C GLY A 93 1.76 18.90 1.65
N TYR A 94 2.76 18.30 0.99
CA TYR A 94 3.43 17.08 1.42
C TYR A 94 4.93 17.33 1.63
N TYR A 95 5.55 16.52 2.48
CA TYR A 95 7.00 16.50 2.67
C TYR A 95 7.51 15.07 2.80
N LEU A 96 8.54 14.72 2.03
CA LEU A 96 9.12 13.38 1.99
C LEU A 96 10.34 13.27 2.90
N LEU A 97 10.33 12.23 3.72
CA LEU A 97 11.47 11.71 4.47
C LEU A 97 11.93 10.43 3.76
N GLU A 98 13.13 10.46 3.20
CA GLU A 98 13.71 9.34 2.45
C GLU A 98 14.75 8.61 3.31
N GLU A 99 14.86 7.30 3.19
CA GLU A 99 15.84 6.47 3.91
C GLU A 99 17.26 7.02 3.79
N ALA A 100 17.65 7.48 2.59
CA ALA A 100 18.96 8.08 2.36
C ALA A 100 19.23 9.33 3.22
N GLN A 101 18.19 10.00 3.71
CA GLN A 101 18.30 11.16 4.60
C GLN A 101 18.41 10.76 6.07
N PHE A 102 17.57 9.82 6.52
CA PHE A 102 17.52 9.43 7.93
C PHE A 102 18.51 8.33 8.32
N GLY A 103 18.97 7.53 7.36
CA GLY A 103 20.14 6.66 7.47
C GLY A 103 19.91 5.30 8.16
N PHE A 104 18.66 4.84 8.24
CA PHE A 104 18.25 3.53 8.75
C PHE A 104 17.06 3.02 7.92
N GLY A 105 16.83 1.71 7.84
CA GLY A 105 15.65 1.14 7.16
C GLY A 105 14.42 1.10 8.06
N LEU A 106 13.25 0.87 7.48
CA LEU A 106 11.96 0.68 8.16
C LEU A 106 11.59 -0.80 8.14
N GLY A 107 11.71 -1.50 9.27
CA GLY A 107 11.57 -2.95 9.34
C GLY A 107 10.15 -3.48 9.15
N ALA A 108 10.01 -4.81 9.05
CA ALA A 108 8.70 -5.47 8.93
C ALA A 108 7.79 -5.24 10.13
N ALA A 109 8.34 -5.12 11.34
CA ALA A 109 7.57 -4.80 12.55
C ALA A 109 8.22 -3.58 13.21
N ASP A 110 7.70 -2.40 12.87
CA ASP A 110 8.38 -1.14 13.13
C ASP A 110 7.39 0.02 13.33
N ASP A 111 7.93 1.19 13.66
CA ASP A 111 7.21 2.44 13.84
C ASP A 111 7.74 3.52 12.89
N ALA A 112 6.88 4.45 12.50
CA ALA A 112 7.26 5.78 12.04
C ALA A 112 6.93 6.77 13.17
N ARG A 113 7.95 7.41 13.77
CA ARG A 113 7.78 8.36 14.88
C ARG A 113 8.20 9.76 14.47
N LEU A 114 7.22 10.66 14.46
CA LEU A 114 7.42 12.08 14.20
C LEU A 114 7.55 12.83 15.52
N TYR A 115 8.56 13.70 15.61
CA TYR A 115 8.82 14.57 16.75
C TYR A 115 8.83 16.02 16.30
N ASN A 116 8.40 16.93 17.18
CA ASN A 116 8.55 18.35 16.93
C ASN A 116 10.01 18.82 17.18
N ALA A 117 10.26 20.11 17.00
CA ALA A 117 11.58 20.72 17.23
C ALA A 117 12.14 20.54 18.66
N PHE A 118 11.27 20.26 19.64
CA PHE A 118 11.62 20.05 21.05
C PHE A 118 11.75 18.57 21.44
N ASN A 119 11.76 17.66 20.46
CA ASN A 119 11.76 16.20 20.65
C ASN A 119 10.51 15.67 21.39
N THR A 120 9.40 16.40 21.39
CA THR A 120 8.11 15.87 21.82
C THR A 120 7.47 15.12 20.65
N THR A 121 6.97 13.92 20.91
CA THR A 121 6.23 13.13 19.92
C THR A 121 5.03 13.91 19.38
N VAL A 122 4.93 13.98 18.06
CA VAL A 122 3.78 14.53 17.32
C VAL A 122 2.83 13.39 16.98
N GLU A 123 3.35 12.34 16.34
CA GLU A 123 2.58 11.18 15.91
C GLU A 123 3.48 9.94 15.89
N VAL A 124 2.86 8.78 16.11
CA VAL A 124 3.45 7.46 15.90
C VAL A 124 2.48 6.65 15.07
N TYR A 125 2.99 6.02 14.02
CA TYR A 125 2.30 4.95 13.31
C TYR A 125 3.11 3.67 13.43
N SER A 126 2.49 2.56 13.86
CA SER A 126 3.14 1.27 14.09
C SER A 126 2.53 0.21 13.19
N TRP A 127 3.35 -0.69 12.66
CA TRP A 127 2.93 -1.84 11.87
C TRP A 127 3.63 -3.12 12.32
N THR A 128 3.08 -4.28 11.94
CA THR A 128 3.59 -5.61 12.33
C THR A 128 4.13 -6.44 11.18
N ALA A 129 3.86 -6.03 9.95
CA ALA A 129 4.41 -6.58 8.72
C ALA A 129 4.60 -5.43 7.72
N HIS A 130 5.29 -5.64 6.60
CA HIS A 130 5.29 -4.67 5.51
C HIS A 130 3.91 -4.55 4.86
N ALA A 131 3.60 -3.37 4.33
CA ALA A 131 2.48 -3.20 3.41
C ALA A 131 2.76 -3.95 2.09
N ALA A 132 1.70 -4.34 1.38
CA ALA A 132 1.84 -4.89 0.03
C ALA A 132 2.27 -3.82 -0.99
N THR A 133 1.88 -2.56 -0.75
CA THR A 133 2.30 -1.39 -1.52
C THR A 133 2.77 -0.32 -0.53
N THR A 134 1.89 0.50 0.02
CA THR A 134 2.25 1.43 1.11
C THR A 134 1.18 1.39 2.21
N TYR A 135 1.48 1.98 3.36
CA TYR A 135 0.48 2.37 4.34
C TYR A 135 0.06 3.80 4.06
N GLY A 136 -1.21 4.06 3.73
CA GLY A 136 -1.72 5.39 3.40
C GLY A 136 -2.87 5.82 4.31
N ARG A 137 -2.89 7.10 4.68
CA ARG A 137 -3.96 7.76 5.41
C ARG A 137 -5.14 8.04 4.48
N CYS A 138 -6.32 7.55 4.86
CA CYS A 138 -7.53 7.73 4.07
C CYS A 138 -8.67 8.36 4.89
N ALA A 139 -9.42 9.26 4.25
CA ALA A 139 -10.55 9.93 4.89
C ALA A 139 -11.58 8.91 5.39
N GLY A 140 -12.01 9.04 6.65
CA GLY A 140 -12.96 8.12 7.28
C GLY A 140 -12.36 6.79 7.76
N GLN A 141 -11.06 6.54 7.55
CA GLN A 141 -10.35 5.39 8.13
C GLN A 141 -9.61 5.81 9.40
N THR A 142 -9.52 4.88 10.36
CA THR A 142 -8.72 5.07 11.57
C THR A 142 -7.28 4.67 11.28
N GLY A 143 -6.35 5.62 11.37
CA GLY A 143 -4.93 5.38 11.09
C GLY A 143 -4.64 5.25 9.58
N LEU A 144 -3.51 4.64 9.25
CA LEU A 144 -3.13 4.31 7.87
C LEU A 144 -3.58 2.88 7.54
N ILE A 145 -3.98 2.67 6.29
CA ILE A 145 -4.41 1.39 5.72
C ILE A 145 -3.45 0.98 4.60
N THR A 146 -3.38 -0.31 4.26
CA THR A 146 -2.65 -0.74 3.07
C THR A 146 -3.30 -0.15 1.81
N THR A 147 -2.53 0.59 1.02
CA THR A 147 -2.94 1.13 -0.29
C THR A 147 -2.73 0.09 -1.39
N THR A 148 -3.32 0.34 -2.56
CA THR A 148 -3.10 -0.49 -3.76
C THR A 148 -2.13 0.15 -4.76
N ILE A 149 -1.84 1.44 -4.58
CA ILE A 149 -0.96 2.24 -5.43
C ILE A 149 -0.20 3.19 -4.50
N SER A 150 1.10 3.33 -4.73
CA SER A 150 1.89 4.36 -4.07
C SER A 150 1.56 5.74 -4.65
N THR A 151 1.33 6.70 -3.77
CA THR A 151 0.95 8.09 -4.12
C THR A 151 1.96 9.10 -3.63
N LYS A 152 3.23 8.69 -3.54
CA LYS A 152 4.36 9.52 -3.10
C LYS A 152 4.33 10.94 -3.73
N GLY A 153 4.25 11.95 -2.89
CA GLY A 153 4.18 13.37 -3.25
C GLY A 153 2.79 13.89 -3.61
N ALA A 154 1.73 13.09 -3.43
CA ALA A 154 0.37 13.40 -3.84
C ALA A 154 -0.67 12.92 -2.82
N ALA A 155 -1.94 13.24 -3.07
CA ALA A 155 -3.03 12.74 -2.23
C ALA A 155 -3.18 11.22 -2.37
N ASN A 156 -3.38 10.55 -1.24
CA ASN A 156 -3.50 9.09 -1.20
C ASN A 156 -4.63 8.56 -2.07
N ASP A 157 -4.35 7.51 -2.84
CA ASP A 157 -5.38 6.73 -3.50
C ASP A 157 -6.03 5.81 -2.47
N CYS A 158 -7.22 6.22 -2.04
CA CYS A 158 -8.03 5.49 -1.08
C CYS A 158 -8.92 4.42 -1.74
N SER A 159 -8.60 4.00 -2.97
CA SER A 159 -9.19 2.82 -3.57
C SER A 159 -8.89 1.59 -2.68
N LEU A 160 -9.95 0.94 -2.19
CA LEU A 160 -9.79 -0.28 -1.42
C LEU A 160 -9.21 -1.39 -2.31
N PRO A 161 -8.45 -2.34 -1.74
CA PRO A 161 -8.08 -3.59 -2.41
C PRO A 161 -9.28 -4.52 -2.58
N LEU A 162 -10.35 -4.00 -3.18
CA LEU A 162 -11.63 -4.63 -3.40
C LEU A 162 -11.83 -4.82 -4.89
N ARG A 163 -12.15 -6.05 -5.30
CA ARG A 163 -12.48 -6.38 -6.69
C ARG A 163 -13.71 -7.25 -6.75
N ILE A 164 -14.48 -7.11 -7.82
CA ILE A 164 -15.43 -8.13 -8.26
C ILE A 164 -14.60 -9.35 -8.64
N ASN A 165 -14.85 -10.49 -8.00
CA ASN A 165 -14.01 -11.68 -8.09
C ASN A 165 -14.68 -12.82 -8.86
N GLU A 166 -15.96 -13.06 -8.61
CA GLU A 166 -16.73 -14.11 -9.28
C GLU A 166 -18.19 -13.67 -9.43
N VAL A 167 -18.81 -14.03 -10.56
CA VAL A 167 -20.19 -13.69 -10.89
C VAL A 167 -20.89 -14.92 -11.46
N GLU A 168 -21.96 -15.33 -10.82
CA GLU A 168 -22.94 -16.29 -11.32
C GLU A 168 -24.17 -15.53 -11.81
N SER A 169 -24.59 -15.81 -13.04
CA SER A 169 -25.67 -15.07 -13.72
C SER A 169 -26.71 -15.98 -14.37
N SER A 170 -26.59 -17.31 -14.22
CA SER A 170 -27.43 -18.26 -14.94
C SER A 170 -28.11 -19.26 -14.01
N GLY A 171 -28.66 -18.77 -12.89
CA GLY A 171 -29.48 -19.59 -12.00
C GLY A 171 -28.65 -20.45 -11.06
N GLY A 172 -27.68 -19.82 -10.39
CA GLY A 172 -26.98 -20.40 -9.25
C GLY A 172 -27.94 -20.92 -8.16
N THR A 173 -27.42 -21.65 -7.18
CA THR A 173 -28.22 -22.07 -6.01
C THR A 173 -27.89 -21.18 -4.81
N PRO A 174 -28.86 -20.48 -4.18
CA PRO A 174 -30.30 -20.45 -4.50
C PRO A 174 -30.72 -19.50 -5.64
N GLY A 175 -29.80 -18.70 -6.17
CA GLY A 175 -30.02 -17.77 -7.27
C GLY A 175 -28.70 -17.22 -7.80
N ASP A 176 -28.77 -16.17 -8.61
CA ASP A 176 -27.60 -15.42 -9.08
C ASP A 176 -26.82 -14.80 -7.90
N TRP A 177 -25.55 -14.49 -8.11
CA TRP A 177 -24.75 -13.86 -7.05
C TRP A 177 -23.50 -13.16 -7.60
N ILE A 178 -23.06 -12.16 -6.83
CA ILE A 178 -21.84 -11.38 -7.07
C ILE A 178 -20.92 -11.58 -5.87
N GLU A 179 -19.66 -11.91 -6.13
CA GLU A 179 -18.63 -11.98 -5.11
C GLU A 179 -17.62 -10.84 -5.26
N LEU A 180 -17.29 -10.25 -4.11
CA LEU A 180 -16.18 -9.32 -3.96
C LEU A 180 -15.05 -9.98 -3.18
N TYR A 181 -13.81 -9.70 -3.56
CA TYR A 181 -12.61 -10.20 -2.92
C TYR A 181 -11.75 -9.07 -2.37
N ASN A 182 -11.29 -9.24 -1.14
CA ASN A 182 -10.25 -8.42 -0.55
C ASN A 182 -8.88 -9.02 -0.88
N PHE A 183 -8.22 -8.50 -1.92
CA PHE A 183 -6.88 -8.94 -2.31
C PHE A 183 -5.76 -8.28 -1.49
N GLY A 184 -6.12 -7.46 -0.50
CA GLY A 184 -5.20 -6.80 0.41
C GLY A 184 -4.76 -7.68 1.58
N SER A 185 -3.76 -7.19 2.31
CA SER A 185 -3.15 -7.88 3.47
C SER A 185 -3.81 -7.55 4.81
N SER A 186 -4.87 -6.74 4.82
CA SER A 186 -5.59 -6.33 6.04
C SER A 186 -7.10 -6.35 5.83
N PRO A 187 -7.92 -6.48 6.89
CA PRO A 187 -9.36 -6.37 6.77
C PRO A 187 -9.78 -5.01 6.20
N ILE A 188 -10.75 -4.99 5.29
CA ILE A 188 -11.30 -3.77 4.70
C ILE A 188 -12.79 -3.61 5.06
N SER A 189 -13.21 -2.39 5.34
CA SER A 189 -14.62 -2.05 5.54
C SER A 189 -15.26 -1.67 4.20
N ILE A 190 -16.33 -2.36 3.83
CA ILE A 190 -17.01 -2.20 2.54
C ILE A 190 -18.48 -1.77 2.71
N GLY A 191 -18.90 -1.45 3.93
CA GLY A 191 -20.25 -0.94 4.18
C GLY A 191 -20.50 0.36 3.42
N GLY A 192 -21.66 0.44 2.76
CA GLY A 192 -22.06 1.58 1.93
C GLY A 192 -21.54 1.58 0.50
N TYR A 193 -20.69 0.62 0.10
CA TYR A 193 -20.44 0.35 -1.32
C TYR A 193 -21.73 -0.15 -1.98
N THR A 194 -21.88 0.07 -3.28
CA THR A 194 -23.07 -0.38 -4.00
C THR A 194 -22.74 -1.24 -5.21
N LEU A 195 -23.59 -2.24 -5.46
CA LEU A 195 -23.57 -3.08 -6.66
C LEU A 195 -24.76 -2.72 -7.56
N LEU A 196 -24.56 -2.70 -8.86
CA LEU A 196 -25.59 -2.45 -9.86
C LEU A 196 -25.30 -3.25 -11.13
N ASP A 197 -26.33 -3.64 -11.86
CA ASP A 197 -26.22 -4.23 -13.19
C ASP A 197 -25.90 -3.16 -14.25
N ASN A 198 -26.05 -3.42 -15.54
CA ASN A 198 -25.77 -2.44 -16.59
C ASN A 198 -26.80 -1.30 -16.74
N ASP A 199 -27.90 -1.30 -15.99
CA ASP A 199 -29.00 -0.33 -16.11
C ASP A 199 -28.99 0.68 -14.95
N ASP A 200 -28.71 1.95 -15.26
CA ASP A 200 -28.69 3.05 -14.28
C ASP A 200 -30.06 3.39 -13.68
N THR A 201 -31.15 2.83 -14.23
CA THR A 201 -32.51 3.03 -13.70
C THR A 201 -32.88 2.04 -12.60
N HIS A 202 -32.11 0.96 -12.42
CA HIS A 202 -32.32 0.00 -11.34
C HIS A 202 -31.87 0.53 -9.97
N ILE A 203 -32.43 -0.05 -8.91
CA ILE A 203 -32.08 0.30 -7.53
C ILE A 203 -30.76 -0.39 -7.17
N PRO A 204 -29.68 0.36 -6.86
CA PRO A 204 -28.41 -0.25 -6.47
C PRO A 204 -28.54 -1.00 -5.15
N TYR A 205 -27.86 -2.14 -5.05
CA TYR A 205 -27.73 -2.87 -3.80
C TYR A 205 -26.67 -2.21 -2.92
N ALA A 206 -27.08 -1.63 -1.80
CA ALA A 206 -26.17 -1.08 -0.81
C ALA A 206 -25.70 -2.17 0.16
N ILE A 207 -24.39 -2.39 0.19
CA ILE A 207 -23.76 -3.31 1.13
C ILE A 207 -23.99 -2.79 2.56
N PRO A 208 -24.48 -3.63 3.50
CA PRO A 208 -24.83 -3.21 4.86
C PRO A 208 -23.68 -2.47 5.56
N ALA A 209 -24.03 -1.44 6.34
CA ALA A 209 -23.06 -0.72 7.15
C ALA A 209 -22.37 -1.66 8.17
N GLY A 210 -21.07 -1.48 8.37
CA GLY A 210 -20.27 -2.32 9.27
C GLY A 210 -19.77 -3.64 8.67
N THR A 211 -20.11 -3.95 7.41
CA THR A 211 -19.55 -5.10 6.70
C THR A 211 -18.05 -4.94 6.50
N THR A 212 -17.28 -5.93 6.96
CA THR A 212 -15.84 -6.03 6.75
C THR A 212 -15.49 -7.34 6.05
N ILE A 213 -14.48 -7.30 5.18
CA ILE A 213 -13.89 -8.48 4.56
C ILE A 213 -12.48 -8.65 5.15
N ALA A 214 -12.17 -9.82 5.70
CA ALA A 214 -10.81 -10.14 6.14
C ALA A 214 -9.80 -10.10 4.98
N ALA A 215 -8.51 -10.01 5.28
CA ALA A 215 -7.45 -10.14 4.27
C ALA A 215 -7.59 -11.48 3.52
N GLY A 216 -7.61 -11.47 2.20
CA GLY A 216 -7.85 -12.66 1.38
C GLY A 216 -9.25 -13.27 1.55
N GLY A 217 -10.20 -12.53 2.15
CA GLY A 217 -11.58 -12.96 2.33
C GLY A 217 -12.49 -12.55 1.19
N TYR A 218 -13.72 -13.08 1.21
CA TYR A 218 -14.74 -12.87 0.20
C TYR A 218 -16.02 -12.32 0.84
N TYR A 219 -16.76 -11.50 0.08
CA TYR A 219 -18.12 -11.09 0.39
C TYR A 219 -19.02 -11.48 -0.76
N VAL A 220 -20.14 -12.12 -0.46
CA VAL A 220 -21.10 -12.59 -1.46
C VAL A 220 -22.41 -11.85 -1.30
N ALA A 221 -22.86 -11.21 -2.37
CA ALA A 221 -24.22 -10.68 -2.49
C ALA A 221 -25.06 -11.70 -3.28
N ASP A 222 -25.99 -12.36 -2.60
CA ASP A 222 -26.98 -13.24 -3.20
C ASP A 222 -28.10 -12.46 -3.90
N GLU A 223 -28.72 -13.04 -4.92
CA GLU A 223 -29.91 -12.49 -5.61
C GLU A 223 -31.02 -12.07 -4.64
N ALA A 224 -31.21 -12.77 -3.53
CA ALA A 224 -32.17 -12.37 -2.50
C ALA A 224 -31.87 -11.01 -1.83
N SER A 225 -30.65 -10.49 -2.00
CA SER A 225 -30.16 -9.24 -1.44
C SER A 225 -30.38 -8.05 -2.37
N PHE A 226 -30.44 -8.29 -3.68
CA PHE A 226 -30.58 -7.25 -4.70
C PHE A 226 -31.86 -7.44 -5.52
N VAL A 227 -32.31 -6.40 -6.22
CA VAL A 227 -33.62 -6.43 -6.93
C VAL A 227 -33.49 -6.34 -8.45
N PHE A 228 -32.28 -6.09 -8.96
CA PHE A 228 -31.95 -6.19 -10.38
C PHE A 228 -31.64 -7.65 -10.75
N GLY A 229 -31.73 -8.00 -12.03
CA GLY A 229 -31.32 -9.32 -12.53
C GLY A 229 -29.91 -9.26 -13.13
N LEU A 230 -29.25 -10.41 -13.27
CA LEU A 230 -28.00 -10.53 -14.03
C LEU A 230 -28.29 -11.28 -15.33
N GLY A 231 -28.66 -10.53 -16.37
CA GLY A 231 -29.13 -11.07 -17.65
C GLY A 231 -28.04 -11.71 -18.52
N ALA A 232 -28.47 -12.24 -19.67
CA ALA A 232 -27.57 -12.91 -20.61
C ALA A 232 -26.52 -11.97 -21.21
N ALA A 233 -26.87 -10.71 -21.48
CA ALA A 233 -25.94 -9.67 -21.92
C ALA A 233 -26.03 -8.51 -20.93
N ASP A 234 -25.10 -8.48 -19.99
CA ASP A 234 -25.21 -7.63 -18.81
C ASP A 234 -23.82 -7.25 -18.26
N ALA A 235 -23.80 -6.54 -17.14
CA ALA A 235 -22.61 -6.22 -16.38
C ALA A 235 -22.90 -6.26 -14.90
N VAL A 236 -21.84 -6.35 -14.10
CA VAL A 236 -21.86 -5.92 -12.70
C VAL A 236 -20.92 -4.74 -12.54
N ARG A 237 -21.37 -3.75 -11.77
CA ARG A 237 -20.65 -2.51 -11.49
C ARG A 237 -20.59 -2.30 -9.99
N LEU A 238 -19.40 -2.01 -9.48
CA LEU A 238 -19.11 -1.69 -8.09
C LEU A 238 -18.86 -0.20 -7.97
N PHE A 239 -19.59 0.48 -7.09
CA PHE A 239 -19.42 1.90 -6.80
C PHE A 239 -19.02 2.13 -5.35
N SER A 240 -18.20 3.16 -5.14
CA SER A 240 -17.84 3.65 -3.81
C SER A 240 -19.05 4.27 -3.10
N PRO A 241 -18.98 4.50 -1.77
CA PRO A 241 -20.04 5.21 -1.04
C PRO A 241 -20.30 6.64 -1.53
N THR A 242 -19.38 7.23 -2.32
CA THR A 242 -19.55 8.54 -2.95
C THR A 242 -20.16 8.48 -4.35
N GLY A 243 -20.50 7.28 -4.84
CA GLY A 243 -21.06 7.06 -6.18
C GLY A 243 -20.02 7.00 -7.30
N THR A 244 -18.73 6.91 -6.97
CA THR A 244 -17.67 6.76 -7.97
C THR A 244 -17.61 5.31 -8.43
N LEU A 245 -17.61 5.05 -9.74
CA LEU A 245 -17.38 3.70 -10.26
C LEU A 245 -15.97 3.23 -9.87
N VAL A 246 -15.90 2.15 -9.11
CA VAL A 246 -14.66 1.50 -8.68
C VAL A 246 -14.24 0.48 -9.72
N GLU A 247 -15.19 -0.33 -10.18
CA GLU A 247 -14.94 -1.41 -11.11
C GLU A 247 -16.22 -1.83 -11.85
N SER A 248 -16.05 -2.42 -13.04
CA SER A 248 -17.12 -3.09 -13.77
C SER A 248 -16.61 -4.32 -14.50
N TYR A 249 -17.45 -5.33 -14.65
CA TYR A 249 -17.25 -6.44 -15.56
C TYR A 249 -18.52 -6.68 -16.38
N SER A 250 -18.38 -6.81 -17.70
CA SER A 250 -19.50 -7.00 -18.63
C SER A 250 -19.33 -8.27 -19.45
N TRP A 251 -20.45 -8.87 -19.82
CA TRP A 251 -20.53 -10.09 -20.62
C TRP A 251 -21.65 -9.98 -21.66
N THR A 252 -21.55 -10.80 -22.71
CA THR A 252 -22.55 -10.83 -23.80
C THR A 252 -23.43 -12.07 -23.77
N THR A 253 -23.01 -13.11 -23.05
CA THR A 253 -23.75 -14.35 -22.80
C THR A 253 -23.45 -14.80 -21.37
N HIS A 254 -24.32 -15.59 -20.77
CA HIS A 254 -24.00 -16.25 -19.50
C HIS A 254 -22.74 -17.11 -19.59
N ALA A 255 -22.01 -17.21 -18.49
CA ALA A 255 -20.97 -18.22 -18.35
C ALA A 255 -21.57 -19.63 -18.32
N VAL A 256 -20.77 -20.64 -18.70
CA VAL A 256 -21.18 -22.05 -18.56
C VAL A 256 -21.29 -22.45 -17.08
N VAL A 257 -20.39 -21.92 -16.25
CA VAL A 257 -20.40 -22.07 -14.79
C VAL A 257 -20.51 -20.68 -14.19
N THR A 258 -19.40 -19.99 -13.95
CA THR A 258 -19.39 -18.58 -13.53
C THR A 258 -18.32 -17.81 -14.32
N TYR A 259 -18.36 -16.48 -14.26
CA TYR A 259 -17.22 -15.65 -14.64
C TYR A 259 -16.39 -15.35 -13.39
N GLY A 260 -15.12 -15.75 -13.37
CA GLY A 260 -14.22 -15.52 -12.24
C GLY A 260 -12.88 -14.93 -12.65
N ARG A 261 -12.26 -14.14 -11.76
CA ARG A 261 -10.89 -13.62 -11.92
C ARG A 261 -9.87 -14.71 -11.64
N CYS A 262 -8.87 -14.83 -12.51
CA CYS A 262 -7.85 -15.87 -12.38
C CYS A 262 -6.45 -15.34 -12.68
N PRO A 263 -5.56 -15.17 -11.68
CA PRO A 263 -5.79 -15.38 -10.24
C PRO A 263 -6.80 -14.40 -9.61
N ASP A 264 -7.34 -14.74 -8.43
CA ASP A 264 -8.26 -13.89 -7.68
C ASP A 264 -7.72 -12.47 -7.47
N GLY A 265 -8.63 -11.49 -7.59
CA GLY A 265 -8.34 -10.05 -7.43
C GLY A 265 -7.41 -9.40 -8.48
N THR A 266 -6.56 -10.16 -9.15
CA THR A 266 -5.48 -9.63 -10.00
C THR A 266 -5.57 -10.07 -11.45
N GLY A 267 -6.11 -11.25 -11.70
CA GLY A 267 -6.24 -11.83 -13.02
C GLY A 267 -7.43 -11.32 -13.81
N ALA A 268 -7.41 -11.63 -15.10
CA ALA A 268 -8.54 -11.38 -15.99
C ALA A 268 -9.73 -12.28 -15.62
N PHE A 269 -10.94 -11.82 -15.94
CA PHE A 269 -12.12 -12.67 -15.89
C PHE A 269 -12.07 -13.74 -16.99
N THR A 270 -12.43 -14.96 -16.63
CA THR A 270 -12.61 -16.10 -17.52
C THR A 270 -13.75 -16.97 -17.01
N SER A 271 -14.18 -17.96 -17.80
CA SER A 271 -15.09 -18.99 -17.29
C SER A 271 -14.36 -19.89 -16.29
N THR A 272 -14.94 -20.05 -15.10
CA THR A 272 -14.44 -20.97 -14.07
C THR A 272 -14.76 -22.43 -14.44
N SER A 273 -14.04 -23.37 -13.84
CA SER A 273 -14.34 -24.80 -13.93
C SER A 273 -15.37 -25.28 -12.91
N ALA A 274 -15.55 -24.54 -11.83
CA ALA A 274 -16.55 -24.79 -10.81
C ALA A 274 -16.98 -23.45 -10.19
N SER A 275 -18.23 -23.39 -9.74
CA SER A 275 -18.73 -22.29 -8.92
C SER A 275 -18.00 -22.31 -7.58
N THR A 276 -17.33 -21.21 -7.23
CA THR A 276 -16.43 -21.12 -6.07
C THR A 276 -16.89 -20.13 -5.01
N LYS A 277 -18.20 -19.85 -4.97
CA LYS A 277 -18.88 -18.98 -4.01
C LYS A 277 -18.29 -19.01 -2.59
N GLY A 278 -17.73 -17.88 -2.17
CA GLY A 278 -17.13 -17.64 -0.86
C GLY A 278 -15.70 -18.19 -0.70
N THR A 279 -15.06 -18.64 -1.78
CA THR A 279 -13.74 -19.29 -1.79
C THR A 279 -12.95 -18.92 -3.05
N ALA A 280 -11.65 -19.27 -3.09
CA ALA A 280 -10.79 -18.93 -4.22
C ALA A 280 -11.25 -19.58 -5.54
N ASN A 281 -11.14 -18.83 -6.64
CA ASN A 281 -11.60 -19.28 -7.95
C ASN A 281 -10.85 -20.52 -8.44
N THR A 282 -11.61 -21.48 -9.02
CA THR A 282 -11.03 -22.62 -9.75
C THR A 282 -11.21 -22.41 -11.24
N CYS A 283 -10.10 -22.17 -11.92
CA CYS A 283 -10.11 -21.81 -13.33
C CYS A 283 -9.54 -22.97 -14.14
N GLY A 284 -10.42 -23.73 -14.81
CA GLY A 284 -10.02 -24.85 -15.65
C GLY A 284 -9.10 -24.37 -16.77
N GLY A 285 -7.83 -24.81 -16.75
CA GLY A 285 -6.89 -24.55 -17.84
C GLY A 285 -5.75 -23.60 -17.53
N ILE A 286 -5.59 -23.13 -16.29
CA ILE A 286 -4.35 -22.45 -15.86
C ILE A 286 -3.53 -23.49 -15.12
N THR A 287 -2.37 -23.85 -15.68
CA THR A 287 -1.29 -24.45 -14.90
C THR A 287 -1.16 -23.64 -13.61
N PRO A 288 -1.08 -24.27 -12.41
CA PRO A 288 -0.93 -23.53 -11.17
C PRO A 288 0.16 -22.47 -11.34
N ALA A 289 -0.04 -21.30 -10.73
CA ALA A 289 1.00 -20.28 -10.66
C ALA A 289 2.33 -20.98 -10.38
N PRO A 290 3.40 -20.72 -11.16
CA PRO A 290 4.63 -21.47 -11.06
C PRO A 290 5.05 -21.47 -9.59
N THR A 291 5.29 -22.66 -9.05
CA THR A 291 5.75 -22.80 -7.67
C THR A 291 7.04 -21.98 -7.55
N THR A 292 6.98 -20.88 -6.83
CA THR A 292 8.17 -20.06 -6.58
C THR A 292 9.03 -20.83 -5.60
N THR A 293 10.19 -21.29 -6.06
CA THR A 293 11.24 -21.77 -5.16
C THR A 293 12.04 -20.56 -4.66
N PRO A 294 12.48 -20.54 -3.38
CA PRO A 294 13.44 -19.55 -2.93
C PRO A 294 14.60 -19.42 -3.92
N TRP A 295 15.04 -18.20 -4.19
CA TRP A 295 16.20 -17.94 -5.03
C TRP A 295 17.40 -18.75 -4.51
N PRO A 296 18.05 -19.60 -5.33
CA PRO A 296 19.12 -20.46 -4.86
C PRO A 296 20.47 -19.73 -4.72
N GLY A 297 20.54 -18.46 -5.14
CA GLY A 297 21.74 -17.64 -5.05
C GLY A 297 21.74 -16.73 -3.82
N LEU A 298 22.81 -15.97 -3.66
CA LEU A 298 22.90 -14.89 -2.68
C LEU A 298 22.04 -13.70 -3.15
N ASP A 299 21.63 -12.84 -2.21
CA ASP A 299 20.93 -11.57 -2.50
C ASP A 299 21.87 -10.50 -3.07
N ASP A 300 23.17 -10.80 -3.15
CA ASP A 300 24.19 -9.91 -3.69
C ASP A 300 23.98 -9.70 -5.20
N VAL A 301 23.74 -8.44 -5.58
CA VAL A 301 23.72 -8.02 -6.99
C VAL A 301 25.16 -7.86 -7.46
N VAL A 302 25.62 -8.80 -8.29
CA VAL A 302 26.95 -8.74 -8.92
C VAL A 302 26.84 -8.63 -10.43
N THR A 303 27.75 -7.88 -11.05
CA THR A 303 27.86 -7.83 -12.51
C THR A 303 28.47 -9.14 -13.00
N ILE A 304 27.65 -9.98 -13.64
CA ILE A 304 28.06 -11.29 -14.18
C ILE A 304 28.72 -11.20 -15.57
N ASP A 305 28.64 -10.04 -16.21
CA ASP A 305 29.16 -9.80 -17.55
C ASP A 305 30.62 -9.33 -17.53
N GLY A 306 31.54 -10.27 -17.33
CA GLY A 306 32.98 -9.97 -17.30
C GLY A 306 33.57 -9.48 -18.63
N THR A 307 32.83 -9.57 -19.74
CA THR A 307 33.28 -9.24 -21.10
C THR A 307 32.48 -8.11 -21.75
N SER A 308 31.53 -7.49 -21.03
CA SER A 308 30.65 -6.43 -21.53
C SER A 308 29.82 -6.85 -22.75
N VAL A 309 29.38 -8.11 -22.80
CA VAL A 309 28.48 -8.64 -23.84
C VAL A 309 27.12 -7.90 -23.85
N PHE A 310 26.64 -7.48 -22.69
CA PHE A 310 25.38 -6.78 -22.48
C PHE A 310 25.62 -5.28 -22.35
N THR A 311 25.97 -4.64 -23.47
CA THR A 311 26.21 -3.19 -23.53
C THR A 311 24.95 -2.33 -23.30
N GLN A 312 23.78 -2.95 -23.08
CA GLN A 312 22.46 -2.33 -22.84
C GLN A 312 21.59 -3.28 -21.99
N ASN A 313 20.47 -2.77 -21.46
CA ASN A 313 19.52 -3.53 -20.65
C ASN A 313 18.94 -4.74 -21.41
N LEU A 314 18.82 -5.88 -20.72
CA LEU A 314 17.99 -7.02 -21.15
C LEU A 314 16.53 -6.73 -20.77
N SER A 315 15.60 -7.07 -21.65
CA SER A 315 14.17 -6.80 -21.51
C SER A 315 13.40 -7.97 -20.87
N GLY A 316 14.07 -9.09 -20.63
CA GLY A 316 13.50 -10.25 -19.97
C GLY A 316 14.57 -11.26 -19.58
N LEU A 317 14.36 -11.91 -18.44
CA LEU A 317 15.19 -12.99 -17.93
C LEU A 317 14.32 -14.20 -17.60
N MET A 318 14.79 -15.40 -17.95
CA MET A 318 14.15 -16.66 -17.57
C MET A 318 15.20 -17.64 -17.06
N TYR A 319 15.00 -18.18 -15.87
CA TYR A 319 15.87 -19.20 -15.29
C TYR A 319 15.33 -20.60 -15.58
N GLU A 320 16.20 -21.45 -16.12
CA GLU A 320 15.97 -22.88 -16.33
C GLU A 320 16.87 -23.66 -15.35
N PRO A 321 16.27 -24.37 -14.36
CA PRO A 321 17.04 -25.10 -13.36
C PRO A 321 17.80 -26.29 -13.96
N ALA A 322 18.91 -26.66 -13.33
CA ALA A 322 19.69 -27.84 -13.71
C ALA A 322 18.83 -29.13 -13.60
N ALA A 323 18.93 -29.99 -14.62
CA ALA A 323 18.19 -31.26 -14.66
C ALA A 323 19.01 -32.37 -15.33
N GLY A 324 19.09 -33.54 -14.69
CA GLY A 324 19.62 -34.76 -15.31
C GLY A 324 21.05 -34.66 -15.88
N GLY A 325 21.95 -33.90 -15.23
CA GLY A 325 23.32 -33.67 -15.69
C GLY A 325 23.48 -32.47 -16.63
N THR A 326 22.39 -31.77 -16.96
CA THR A 326 22.41 -30.51 -17.69
C THR A 326 22.61 -29.36 -16.70
N PRO A 327 23.54 -28.42 -16.93
CA PRO A 327 23.70 -27.24 -16.07
C PRO A 327 22.48 -26.32 -16.15
N ALA A 328 22.28 -25.50 -15.13
CA ALA A 328 21.26 -24.46 -15.15
C ALA A 328 21.56 -23.45 -16.27
N VAL A 329 20.50 -22.87 -16.83
CA VAL A 329 20.58 -21.89 -17.93
C VAL A 329 19.82 -20.63 -17.55
N LEU A 330 20.43 -19.47 -17.76
CA LEU A 330 19.77 -18.17 -17.65
C LEU A 330 19.58 -17.61 -19.06
N TRP A 331 18.33 -17.45 -19.47
CA TRP A 331 17.97 -16.92 -20.77
C TRP A 331 17.75 -15.42 -20.68
N GLY A 332 18.45 -14.66 -21.52
CA GLY A 332 18.31 -13.20 -21.61
C GLY A 332 17.76 -12.75 -22.95
N ALA A 333 16.71 -11.95 -22.95
CA ALA A 333 16.15 -11.35 -24.17
C ALA A 333 16.63 -9.91 -24.34
N ARG A 334 17.11 -9.56 -25.53
CA ARG A 334 17.36 -8.17 -25.96
C ARG A 334 16.47 -7.83 -27.14
N ASN A 335 15.65 -6.80 -26.99
CA ASN A 335 14.69 -6.39 -28.02
C ASN A 335 15.34 -5.70 -29.24
N GLY A 336 16.53 -5.11 -29.10
CA GLY A 336 17.21 -4.39 -30.20
C GLY A 336 18.74 -4.41 -30.10
N PRO A 337 19.47 -4.96 -31.09
CA PRO A 337 18.99 -5.89 -32.12
C PRO A 337 18.46 -7.17 -31.45
N GLY A 338 17.33 -7.70 -31.95
CA GLY A 338 16.66 -8.89 -31.42
C GLY A 338 17.64 -10.04 -31.19
N SER A 339 17.89 -10.41 -29.94
CA SER A 339 18.85 -11.47 -29.59
C SER A 339 18.35 -12.21 -28.35
N ILE A 340 18.54 -13.53 -28.35
CA ILE A 340 18.36 -14.38 -27.17
C ILE A 340 19.74 -14.89 -26.78
N PHE A 341 20.09 -14.69 -25.52
CA PHE A 341 21.34 -15.13 -24.93
C PHE A 341 21.08 -16.35 -24.05
N ARG A 342 21.96 -17.35 -24.18
CA ARG A 342 21.89 -18.59 -23.42
C ARG A 342 23.07 -18.62 -22.45
N LEU A 343 22.86 -18.12 -21.24
CA LEU A 343 23.92 -18.06 -20.24
C LEU A 343 24.02 -19.40 -19.51
N ILE A 344 25.21 -19.99 -19.43
CA ILE A 344 25.49 -21.21 -18.66
C ILE A 344 26.22 -20.82 -17.38
N PHE A 345 25.78 -21.38 -16.25
CA PHE A 345 26.48 -21.23 -14.97
C PHE A 345 27.67 -22.20 -14.90
N ASP A 346 28.87 -21.66 -14.68
CA ASP A 346 30.10 -22.46 -14.55
C ASP A 346 30.45 -22.86 -13.10
N GLY A 347 29.61 -22.46 -12.13
CA GLY A 347 29.86 -22.61 -10.71
C GLY A 347 30.25 -21.31 -10.00
N THR A 348 30.57 -20.27 -10.77
CA THR A 348 30.97 -18.94 -10.25
C THR A 348 30.28 -17.78 -10.99
N ILE A 349 30.18 -17.83 -12.31
CA ILE A 349 29.56 -16.78 -13.14
C ILE A 349 28.68 -17.38 -14.25
N TRP A 350 27.78 -16.55 -14.78
CA TRP A 350 26.91 -16.86 -15.91
C TRP A 350 27.56 -16.38 -17.21
N THR A 351 27.84 -17.28 -18.15
CA THR A 351 28.57 -16.98 -19.39
C THR A 351 27.72 -17.23 -20.65
N PRO A 352 27.62 -16.26 -21.58
CA PRO A 352 26.72 -16.34 -22.74
C PRO A 352 27.17 -17.31 -23.83
#